data_AF-A0A6X7C3R4-F1
#
_entry.id   AF-A0A6X7C3R4-F1
#
_cell.length_a   1.000
_cell.length_b   1.000
_cell.length_c   1.000
_cell.angle_alpha   90.00
_cell.angle_beta   90.00
_cell.angle_gamma   90.00
#
_symmetry.space_group_name_H-M   'P 1'
#
loop_
_entity.id
_entity.type
_entity.pdbx_description
1 polymer ?
#
loop_
_entity_poly.entity_id
_entity_poly.type
_entity_poly.pdbx_seq_one_letter_code
_entity_poly.pdbx_strand_id
1 'polypeptide(L)'
;GAIAVAAYSYMALVPLIQPPIMKALTTETERKIRMVQLRTVSKREKILFPVVLLLLVALLLPDAAPLLGMFCFGNLMRESGVVERLSDTVQNGLINIVTIFLGLSVGAKLVADKFLQPQTLGILLLGVIAFGIGTAAGVLMAKLLNLCSKNKINPLIGSAGVSA
;
A
#
# COMPACT_ATOMS: atom_id res chain seq x y z
N GLY A 1 -2.95 19.78 1.96
CA GLY A 1 -1.67 20.26 1.40
C GLY A 1 -0.52 19.46 1.95
N ALA A 2 0.04 19.86 3.10
CA ALA A 2 1.27 19.29 3.65
C ALA A 2 1.27 17.75 3.80
N ILE A 3 0.16 17.14 4.24
CA ILE A 3 0.06 15.67 4.37
C ILE A 3 0.28 14.95 3.04
N ALA A 4 -0.37 15.40 1.96
CA ALA A 4 -0.23 14.76 0.64
C ALA A 4 1.17 14.95 0.06
N VAL A 5 1.76 16.14 0.22
CA VAL A 5 3.15 16.41 -0.18
C VAL A 5 4.12 15.49 0.56
N ALA A 6 3.97 15.40 1.88
CA ALA A 6 4.76 14.50 2.72
C ALA A 6 4.57 13.03 2.31
N ALA A 7 3.33 12.58 2.08
CA ALA A 7 3.03 11.21 1.70
C ALA A 7 3.75 10.80 0.41
N TYR A 8 3.52 11.52 -0.71
CA TYR A 8 4.15 11.18 -1.99
C TYR A 8 5.67 11.36 -1.97
N SER A 9 6.19 12.36 -1.24
CA SER A 9 7.64 12.53 -1.07
C SER A 9 8.25 11.36 -0.31
N TYR A 10 7.65 10.91 0.80
CA TYR A 10 8.16 9.78 1.57
C TYR A 10 7.98 8.44 0.87
N MET A 11 6.90 8.25 0.10
CA MET A 11 6.74 7.07 -0.76
C MET A 11 7.90 6.95 -1.76
N ALA A 12 8.31 8.06 -2.38
CA ALA A 12 9.48 8.08 -3.27
C ALA A 12 10.82 7.87 -2.54
N LEU A 13 10.89 8.16 -1.23
CA LEU A 13 12.08 7.97 -0.40
C LEU A 13 12.17 6.55 0.22
N VAL A 14 11.20 5.67 -0.02
CA VAL A 14 11.22 4.28 0.45
C VAL A 14 12.53 3.54 0.08
N PRO A 15 13.09 3.67 -1.14
CA PRO A 15 14.38 3.06 -1.48
C PRO A 15 15.56 3.58 -0.65
N LEU A 16 15.45 4.74 -0.02
CA LEU A 16 16.47 5.30 0.87
C LEU A 16 16.24 4.85 2.33
N ILE A 17 14.98 4.84 2.78
CA ILE A 17 14.61 4.55 4.18
C ILE A 17 14.64 3.05 4.49
N GLN A 18 14.11 2.22 3.58
CA GLN A 18 13.86 0.79 3.83
C GLN A 18 15.17 -0.04 3.89
N PRO A 19 16.17 0.12 2.99
CA PRO A 19 17.37 -0.73 3.02
C PRO A 19 18.22 -0.64 4.29
N PRO A 20 18.47 0.54 4.89
CA PRO A 20 19.15 0.63 6.18
C PRO A 20 18.44 -0.16 7.29
N ILE A 21 17.11 -0.11 7.33
CA ILE A 21 16.30 -0.82 8.34
C ILE A 21 16.36 -2.33 8.12
N MET A 22 16.26 -2.77 6.87
CA MET A 22 16.47 -4.18 6.53
C MET A 22 17.88 -4.63 6.95
N LYS A 23 18.90 -3.81 6.71
CA LYS A 23 20.28 -4.09 7.11
C LYS A 23 20.44 -4.21 8.63
N ALA A 24 19.75 -3.36 9.40
CA ALA A 24 19.83 -3.31 10.86
C ALA A 24 19.07 -4.46 11.55
N LEU A 25 17.91 -4.88 11.03
CA LEU A 25 17.01 -5.82 11.73
C LEU A 25 17.07 -7.27 11.24
N THR A 26 17.57 -7.53 10.03
CA THR A 26 17.59 -8.89 9.45
C THR A 26 19.00 -9.44 9.35
N THR A 27 19.16 -10.76 9.49
CA THR A 27 20.47 -11.42 9.34
C THR A 27 20.70 -11.91 7.90
N GLU A 28 21.94 -12.18 7.51
CA GLU A 28 22.22 -12.73 6.17
C GLU A 28 21.58 -14.10 5.92
N THR A 29 21.49 -14.93 6.96
CA THR A 29 20.88 -16.26 6.86
C THR A 29 19.39 -16.17 6.56
N GLU A 30 18.68 -15.23 7.19
CA GLU A 30 17.27 -14.94 6.92
C GLU A 30 17.03 -14.41 5.50
N ARG A 31 17.90 -13.53 5.01
CA ARG A 31 17.78 -12.95 3.66
C ARG A 31 17.94 -13.99 2.55
N LYS A 32 18.66 -15.08 2.82
CA LYS A 32 18.91 -16.18 1.88
C LYS A 32 17.79 -17.24 1.86
N ILE A 33 16.72 -17.07 2.64
CA ILE A 33 15.55 -17.96 2.60
C ILE A 33 14.94 -17.96 1.19
N ARG A 34 14.82 -19.15 0.59
CA ARG A 34 14.17 -19.37 -0.71
C ARG A 34 12.67 -19.47 -0.50
N MET A 35 11.93 -18.58 -1.16
CA MET A 35 10.47 -18.63 -1.15
C MET A 35 9.96 -19.72 -2.08
N VAL A 36 8.92 -20.42 -1.64
CA VAL A 36 8.21 -21.42 -2.45
C VAL A 36 7.46 -20.72 -3.58
N GLN A 37 7.33 -21.38 -4.73
CA GLN A 37 6.51 -20.89 -5.83
C GLN A 37 5.06 -20.69 -5.40
N LEU A 38 4.44 -19.65 -5.95
CA LEU A 38 3.05 -19.33 -5.65
C LEU A 38 2.12 -20.46 -6.09
N ARG A 39 1.04 -20.67 -5.34
CA ARG A 39 -0.02 -21.60 -5.75
C ARG A 39 -0.70 -21.11 -7.03
N THR A 40 -1.21 -22.04 -7.83
CA THR A 40 -2.10 -21.71 -8.95
C THR A 40 -3.43 -21.20 -8.40
N VAL A 41 -3.71 -19.91 -8.61
CA VAL A 41 -4.98 -19.30 -8.20
C VAL A 41 -5.98 -19.47 -9.33
N SER A 42 -7.12 -20.07 -9.03
CA SER A 42 -8.17 -20.28 -10.04
C SER A 42 -8.79 -18.95 -10.48
N LYS A 43 -9.28 -18.88 -11.73
CA LYS A 43 -9.94 -17.66 -12.22
C LYS A 43 -11.17 -17.29 -11.39
N ARG A 44 -11.93 -18.30 -10.93
CA ARG A 44 -13.10 -18.11 -10.06
C ARG A 44 -12.70 -17.51 -8.70
N GLU A 45 -11.61 -17.98 -8.11
CA GLU A 45 -11.10 -17.45 -6.84
C GLU A 45 -10.73 -15.96 -6.95
N LYS A 46 -10.08 -15.55 -8.05
CA LYS A 46 -9.76 -14.13 -8.29
C LYS A 46 -11.00 -13.25 -8.44
N ILE A 47 -12.06 -13.76 -9.10
CA ILE A 47 -13.32 -13.03 -9.29
C ILE A 47 -14.10 -12.91 -7.98
N LEU A 48 -14.15 -13.98 -7.17
CA LEU A 48 -14.90 -13.98 -5.91
C LEU A 48 -14.19 -13.22 -4.79
N PHE A 49 -12.85 -13.14 -4.81
CA PHE A 49 -12.07 -12.44 -3.79
C PHE A 49 -12.57 -11.01 -3.48
N PRO A 50 -12.73 -10.08 -4.45
CA PRO A 50 -13.22 -8.74 -4.16
C PRO A 50 -14.67 -8.72 -3.64
N VAL A 51 -15.52 -9.69 -4.03
CA VAL A 51 -16.90 -9.78 -3.56
C VAL A 51 -16.94 -10.22 -2.09
N VAL A 52 -16.19 -11.25 -1.74
CA VAL A 52 -16.08 -11.73 -0.35
C VAL A 52 -15.46 -10.66 0.54
N LEU A 53 -14.42 -9.97 0.06
CA LEU A 53 -13.79 -8.86 0.77
C LEU A 53 -14.80 -7.73 1.03
N LEU A 54 -15.58 -7.33 0.02
CA LEU A 54 -16.59 -6.30 0.17
C LEU A 54 -17.69 -6.67 1.17
N LEU A 55 -18.19 -7.91 1.14
CA LEU A 55 -19.17 -8.40 2.11
C LEU A 55 -18.61 -8.39 3.53
N LEU A 56 -17.35 -8.81 3.70
CA LEU A 56 -16.68 -8.83 4.99
C LEU A 56 -16.49 -7.40 5.55
N VAL A 57 -16.15 -6.44 4.69
CA VAL A 57 -16.06 -5.01 5.05
C VAL A 57 -17.44 -4.46 5.43
N ALA A 58 -18.47 -4.75 4.66
CA ALA A 58 -19.83 -4.29 4.94
C ALA A 58 -20.36 -4.79 6.30
N LEU A 59 -19.96 -6.00 6.71
CA LEU A 59 -20.36 -6.60 7.98
C LEU A 59 -19.53 -6.12 9.18
N LEU A 60 -18.20 -6.01 9.04
CA LEU A 60 -17.30 -5.76 10.18
C LEU A 60 -16.89 -4.30 10.34
N LEU A 61 -16.77 -3.54 9.23
CA LEU A 61 -16.27 -2.17 9.25
C LEU A 61 -16.91 -1.34 8.12
N PRO A 62 -18.20 -0.97 8.25
CA PRO A 62 -18.95 -0.28 7.19
C PRO A 62 -18.37 1.09 6.84
N ASP A 63 -17.67 1.76 7.76
CA ASP A 63 -17.01 3.06 7.50
C ASP A 63 -15.90 2.95 6.44
N ALA A 64 -15.33 1.76 6.22
CA ALA A 64 -14.34 1.51 5.17
C ALA A 64 -14.97 1.13 3.81
N ALA A 65 -16.30 0.93 3.75
CA ALA A 65 -17.02 0.55 2.54
C ALA A 65 -16.81 1.48 1.33
N PRO A 66 -16.81 2.83 1.44
CA PRO A 66 -16.60 3.67 0.26
C PRO A 66 -15.19 3.52 -0.35
N LEU A 67 -14.18 3.27 0.47
CA LEU A 67 -12.80 3.08 -0.01
C LEU A 67 -12.60 1.67 -0.57
N LEU A 68 -12.89 0.65 0.23
CA LEU A 68 -12.67 -0.73 -0.16
C LEU A 68 -13.67 -1.20 -1.23
N GLY A 69 -14.88 -0.63 -1.28
CA GLY A 69 -15.87 -0.90 -2.33
C GLY A 69 -15.40 -0.42 -3.69
N MET A 70 -14.91 0.82 -3.79
CA MET A 70 -14.38 1.35 -5.05
C MET A 70 -13.11 0.61 -5.50
N PHE A 71 -12.27 0.21 -4.53
CA PHE A 71 -11.11 -0.66 -4.79
C PHE A 71 -11.55 -2.04 -5.34
N CYS A 72 -12.51 -2.70 -4.69
CA CYS A 72 -13.03 -4.00 -5.10
C CYS A 72 -13.72 -3.95 -6.46
N PHE A 73 -14.40 -2.84 -6.78
CA PHE A 73 -15.01 -2.63 -8.08
C PHE A 73 -13.96 -2.56 -9.20
N GLY A 74 -12.87 -1.81 -8.99
CA GLY A 74 -11.73 -1.80 -9.91
C GLY A 74 -11.11 -3.20 -10.10
N ASN A 75 -10.94 -3.94 -9.00
CA ASN A 75 -10.44 -5.31 -9.03
C ASN A 75 -11.37 -6.26 -9.82
N LEU A 76 -12.69 -6.18 -9.59
CA LEU A 76 -13.67 -7.00 -10.28
C LEU A 76 -13.74 -6.69 -11.78
N MET A 77 -13.64 -5.43 -12.19
CA MET A 77 -13.57 -5.08 -13.62
C MET A 77 -12.36 -5.71 -14.31
N ARG A 78 -11.19 -5.69 -13.66
CA ARG A 78 -9.97 -6.32 -14.16
C ARG A 78 -10.08 -7.85 -14.21
N GLU A 79 -10.64 -8.46 -13.16
CA GLU A 79 -10.71 -9.91 -13.06
C GLU A 79 -11.89 -10.53 -13.79
N SER A 80 -12.96 -9.80 -14.07
CA SER A 80 -14.15 -10.32 -14.76
C SER A 80 -13.86 -10.68 -16.23
N GLY A 81 -12.98 -9.93 -16.91
CA GLY A 81 -12.59 -10.20 -18.30
C GLY A 81 -13.66 -9.93 -19.37
N VAL A 82 -14.88 -9.56 -18.98
CA VAL A 82 -15.98 -9.22 -19.93
C VAL A 82 -16.12 -7.71 -20.15
N VAL A 83 -15.43 -6.90 -19.35
CA VAL A 83 -15.50 -5.44 -19.35
C VAL A 83 -14.13 -4.81 -19.66
N GLU A 84 -13.39 -5.40 -20.62
CA GLU A 84 -12.03 -4.96 -20.99
C GLU A 84 -11.95 -3.46 -21.27
N ARG A 85 -12.85 -2.93 -22.11
CA ARG A 85 -12.93 -1.51 -22.42
C ARG A 85 -13.08 -0.63 -21.16
N LEU A 86 -13.87 -1.07 -20.18
CA LEU A 86 -14.06 -0.30 -18.94
C LEU A 86 -12.81 -0.39 -18.07
N SER A 87 -12.24 -1.58 -17.88
CA SER A 87 -11.00 -1.77 -17.13
C SER A 87 -9.87 -0.93 -17.71
N ASP A 88 -9.70 -0.94 -19.04
CA ASP A 88 -8.68 -0.15 -19.73
C ASP A 88 -8.92 1.36 -19.65
N THR A 89 -10.18 1.79 -19.77
CA THR A 89 -10.53 3.20 -19.61
C THR A 89 -10.26 3.67 -18.18
N VAL A 90 -10.57 2.85 -17.17
CA VAL A 90 -10.36 3.18 -15.76
C VAL A 90 -8.86 3.31 -15.46
N GLN A 91 -8.04 2.30 -15.79
CA GLN A 91 -6.61 2.32 -15.45
C GLN A 91 -5.78 3.33 -16.25
N ASN A 92 -6.25 3.74 -17.43
CA ASN A 92 -5.56 4.70 -18.29
C ASN A 92 -6.28 6.05 -18.33
N GLY A 93 -7.29 6.17 -19.19
CA GLY A 93 -7.90 7.47 -19.52
C GLY A 93 -8.50 8.19 -18.32
N LEU A 94 -9.29 7.48 -17.51
CA LEU A 94 -9.98 8.06 -16.37
C LEU A 94 -9.01 8.43 -15.24
N ILE A 95 -8.11 7.52 -14.86
CA ILE A 95 -7.11 7.79 -13.82
C ILE A 95 -6.23 8.98 -14.20
N ASN A 96 -5.79 9.09 -15.46
CA ASN A 96 -4.98 10.22 -15.89
C ASN A 96 -5.72 11.57 -15.75
N ILE A 97 -7.00 11.62 -16.14
CA ILE A 97 -7.81 12.84 -16.02
C ILE A 97 -8.05 13.21 -14.55
N VAL A 98 -8.51 12.25 -13.75
CA VAL A 98 -8.83 12.47 -12.33
C VAL A 98 -7.58 12.80 -11.53
N THR A 99 -6.42 12.22 -11.87
CA THR A 99 -5.13 12.52 -11.21
C THR A 99 -4.70 13.96 -11.43
N ILE A 100 -4.90 14.52 -12.64
CA ILE A 100 -4.62 15.93 -12.93
C ILE A 100 -5.51 16.81 -12.03
N PHE A 101 -6.82 16.58 -12.01
CA PHE A 101 -7.73 17.38 -11.20
C PHE A 101 -7.47 17.24 -9.70
N LEU A 102 -7.15 16.04 -9.22
CA LEU A 102 -6.76 15.80 -7.84
C LEU A 102 -5.46 16.54 -7.50
N GLY A 103 -4.46 16.49 -8.38
CA GLY A 103 -3.18 17.18 -8.21
C GLY A 103 -3.37 18.69 -8.09
N LEU A 104 -4.15 19.30 -8.99
CA LEU A 104 -4.50 20.72 -8.91
C LEU A 104 -5.28 21.05 -7.63
N SER A 105 -6.24 20.19 -7.23
CA SER A 105 -7.04 20.39 -6.02
C SER A 105 -6.20 20.31 -4.73
N VAL A 106 -5.24 19.38 -4.68
CA VAL A 106 -4.27 19.28 -3.57
C VAL A 106 -3.34 20.47 -3.56
N GLY A 107 -2.84 20.89 -4.73
CA GLY A 107 -1.99 22.06 -4.91
C GLY A 107 -2.68 23.36 -4.49
N ALA A 108 -3.97 23.50 -4.76
CA ALA A 108 -4.78 24.64 -4.31
C ALA A 108 -4.86 24.77 -2.78
N LYS A 109 -4.58 23.69 -2.04
CA LYS A 109 -4.48 23.69 -0.56
C LYS A 109 -3.05 23.95 -0.06
N LEU A 110 -2.10 24.32 -0.92
CA LEU A 110 -0.72 24.71 -0.57
C LEU A 110 -0.55 26.24 -0.48
N VAL A 111 -1.59 26.93 0.00
CA VAL A 111 -1.51 28.36 0.34
C VAL A 111 -0.61 28.58 1.56
N ALA A 112 0.11 29.70 1.57
CA ALA A 112 1.19 29.97 2.53
C ALA A 112 0.74 29.87 3.99
N ASP A 113 -0.45 30.37 4.31
CA ASP A 113 -1.06 30.34 5.65
C ASP A 113 -1.39 28.92 6.13
N LYS A 114 -1.56 27.95 5.22
CA LYS A 114 -1.82 26.54 5.55
C LYS A 114 -0.58 25.66 5.49
N PHE A 115 0.45 26.07 4.75
CA PHE A 115 1.68 25.29 4.57
C PHE A 115 2.81 25.74 5.50
N LEU A 116 2.99 27.05 5.70
CA LEU A 116 4.02 27.61 6.58
C LEU A 116 3.52 27.70 8.03
N GLN A 117 3.09 26.57 8.57
CA GLN A 117 2.65 26.44 9.96
C GLN A 117 3.58 25.48 10.71
N PRO A 118 3.84 25.68 12.02
CA PRO A 118 4.68 24.76 12.79
C PRO A 118 4.15 23.31 12.78
N GLN A 119 2.84 23.12 12.60
CA GLN A 119 2.21 21.80 12.46
C GLN A 119 2.72 21.04 11.22
N THR A 120 3.08 21.73 10.13
CA THR A 120 3.54 21.06 8.90
C THR A 120 4.94 20.47 9.07
N LEU A 121 5.80 21.13 9.85
CA LEU A 121 7.09 20.56 10.25
C LEU A 121 6.90 19.24 11.03
N GLY A 122 5.91 19.21 11.93
CA GLY A 122 5.55 17.98 12.65
C GLY A 122 5.12 16.85 11.70
N ILE A 123 4.30 17.15 10.68
CA ILE A 123 3.86 16.17 9.68
C ILE A 123 5.06 15.60 8.91
N LEU A 124 6.01 16.45 8.50
CA LEU A 124 7.20 16.01 7.80
C LEU A 124 8.06 15.08 8.68
N LEU A 125 8.40 15.52 9.89
CA LEU A 125 9.22 14.72 10.81
C LEU A 125 8.56 13.39 11.20
N LEU A 126 7.24 13.38 11.44
CA LEU A 126 6.53 12.16 11.77
C LEU A 126 6.41 11.21 10.58
N GLY A 127 6.35 11.73 9.34
CA GLY A 127 6.23 10.90 8.14
C GLY A 127 7.41 9.96 7.95
N VAL A 128 8.65 10.46 8.05
CA VAL A 128 9.84 9.60 7.93
C VAL A 128 9.90 8.54 9.04
N ILE A 129 9.54 8.91 10.28
CA ILE A 129 9.51 7.99 11.42
C ILE A 129 8.42 6.94 11.21
N ALA A 130 7.26 7.31 10.68
CA ALA A 130 6.16 6.39 10.40
C ALA A 130 6.56 5.29 9.41
N PHE A 131 7.25 5.66 8.32
CA PHE A 131 7.82 4.66 7.39
C PHE A 131 8.88 3.78 8.05
N GLY A 132 9.71 4.37 8.93
CA GLY A 132 10.71 3.61 9.69
C GLY A 132 10.08 2.57 10.61
N ILE A 133 9.05 2.95 11.37
CA ILE A 133 8.32 2.05 12.25
C ILE A 133 7.55 1.00 11.45
N GLY A 134 6.87 1.39 10.36
CA GLY A 134 6.11 0.47 9.53
C GLY A 134 6.99 -0.62 8.89
N THR A 135 8.14 -0.24 8.34
CA THR A 135 9.10 -1.20 7.77
C THR A 135 9.68 -2.11 8.85
N ALA A 136 10.06 -1.57 10.01
CA ALA A 136 10.54 -2.35 11.14
C ALA A 136 9.50 -3.35 11.66
N ALA A 137 8.26 -2.90 11.86
CA ALA A 137 7.15 -3.73 12.32
C ALA A 137 6.83 -4.85 11.32
N GLY A 138 6.83 -4.56 10.00
CA GLY A 138 6.63 -5.57 8.97
C GLY A 138 7.70 -6.66 8.97
N VAL A 139 8.97 -6.27 9.12
CA VAL A 139 10.10 -7.22 9.25
C VAL A 139 9.99 -8.06 10.51
N LEU A 140 9.66 -7.43 11.65
CA LEU A 140 9.47 -8.14 12.93
C LEU A 140 8.30 -9.11 12.85
N MET A 141 7.19 -8.73 12.21
CA MET A 141 6.06 -9.62 11.99
C MET A 141 6.46 -10.83 11.12
N ALA A 142 7.25 -10.62 10.06
CA ALA A 142 7.77 -11.73 9.26
C ALA A 142 8.66 -12.68 10.07
N LYS A 143 9.47 -12.15 11.00
CA LYS A 143 10.25 -12.97 11.95
C LYS A 143 9.37 -13.72 12.94
N LEU A 144 8.31 -13.11 13.46
CA LEU A 144 7.36 -13.79 14.34
C LEU A 144 6.65 -14.94 13.61
N LEU A 145 6.22 -14.72 12.37
CA LEU A 145 5.60 -15.77 11.54
C LEU A 145 6.56 -16.94 11.26
N ASN A 146 7.87 -16.71 11.24
CA ASN A 146 8.89 -17.76 11.09
C ASN A 146 8.98 -18.72 12.28
N LEU A 147 8.40 -18.37 13.44
CA LEU A 147 8.35 -19.23 14.61
C LEU A 147 7.21 -20.24 14.55
N CYS A 148 6.13 -19.94 13.83
CA CYS A 148 4.92 -20.76 13.80
C CYS A 148 4.56 -21.33 12.41
N SER A 149 5.28 -20.95 11.35
CA SER A 149 5.00 -21.39 9.97
C SER A 149 5.90 -22.53 9.51
N LYS A 150 5.33 -23.54 8.82
CA LYS A 150 6.09 -24.64 8.19
C LYS A 150 7.04 -24.12 7.10
N ASN A 151 6.55 -23.19 6.28
CA ASN A 151 7.33 -22.51 5.26
C ASN A 151 7.74 -21.14 5.83
N LYS A 152 9.03 -21.00 6.17
CA LYS A 152 9.56 -19.73 6.67
C LYS A 152 9.47 -18.65 5.59
N ILE A 153 8.98 -17.49 5.99
CA ILE A 153 8.84 -16.28 5.19
C ILE A 153 10.16 -15.52 5.24
N ASN A 154 10.66 -15.11 4.07
CA ASN A 154 11.83 -14.26 3.98
C ASN A 154 11.51 -12.86 4.58
N PRO A 155 12.20 -12.41 5.66
CA PRO A 155 11.87 -11.14 6.31
C PRO A 155 11.99 -9.90 5.42
N LEU A 156 12.69 -9.98 4.29
CA LEU A 156 12.71 -8.93 3.28
C LEU A 156 11.30 -8.59 2.77
N ILE A 157 10.42 -9.61 2.67
CA ILE A 157 9.02 -9.44 2.27
C ILE A 157 8.23 -8.64 3.31
N GLY A 158 8.59 -8.76 4.60
CA GLY A 158 7.91 -8.04 5.68
C GLY A 158 7.96 -6.53 5.49
N SER A 159 9.09 -6.00 5.03
CA SER A 159 9.23 -4.57 4.75
C SER A 159 8.44 -4.09 3.51
N ALA A 160 8.12 -4.99 2.58
CA ALA A 160 7.29 -4.70 1.41
C ALA A 160 5.78 -4.56 1.74
N GLY A 161 5.40 -4.77 3.02
CA GLY A 161 4.05 -4.49 3.49
C GLY A 161 3.72 -2.99 3.57
N VAL A 162 4.72 -2.11 3.49
CA VAL A 162 4.49 -0.68 3.31
C VAL A 162 4.00 -0.44 1.88
N SER A 163 2.74 -0.05 1.74
CA SER A 163 2.10 0.21 0.45
C SER A 163 2.63 1.51 -0.16
N ALA A 164 3.77 1.41 -0.85
CA ALA A 164 4.45 2.48 -1.57
C ALA A 164 4.18 2.42 -3.08
#